data_AF-A0A4P5QPN8-F1
#
_entry.id   AF-A0A4P5QPN8-F1
#
_cell.length_a   1.000
_cell.length_b   1.000
_cell.length_c   1.000
_cell.angle_alpha   90.00
_cell.angle_beta   90.00
_cell.angle_gamma   90.00
#
_symmetry.space_group_name_H-M   'P 1'
#
loop_
_entity.id
_entity.type
_entity.pdbx_description
1 polymer ?
#
loop_
_entity_poly.entity_id
_entity_poly.type
_entity_poly.pdbx_seq_one_letter_code
_entity_poly.pdbx_strand_id
1 'polypeptide(L)'
;MIFILGAVQKDRSDEDQHLALGITKADFRSGKGTFAPGFRTMAVEACRWCEASGANRRQAANIIIDARRRGLSFPDLYAHFRRLRLGDRKGSKEGFLLAIERTVNDHLRRFSGTDRATLTGYLREYVEALERDP
;
A
#
# COMPACT_ATOMS: atom_id res chain seq x y z
N MET A 1 13.25 -11.45 -7.39
CA MET A 1 13.65 -10.92 -6.07
C MET A 1 14.84 -9.95 -6.16
N ILE A 2 15.94 -10.30 -6.87
CA ILE A 2 17.15 -9.45 -7.03
C ILE A 2 16.88 -8.10 -7.78
N PHE A 3 15.77 -8.00 -8.52
CA PHE A 3 15.56 -6.90 -9.48
C PHE A 3 14.89 -5.63 -8.92
N ILE A 4 14.04 -5.71 -7.89
CA ILE A 4 13.53 -4.50 -7.20
C ILE A 4 14.65 -3.87 -6.37
N LEU A 5 15.51 -4.69 -5.80
CA LEU A 5 16.75 -4.28 -5.14
C LEU A 5 17.62 -3.38 -6.03
N GLY A 6 17.85 -3.78 -7.29
CA GLY A 6 18.62 -2.96 -8.23
C GLY A 6 17.99 -1.58 -8.51
N ALA A 7 16.65 -1.50 -8.57
CA ALA A 7 15.94 -0.24 -8.77
C ALA A 7 15.98 0.69 -7.53
N VAL A 8 16.02 0.11 -6.33
CA VAL A 8 16.18 0.84 -5.07
C VAL A 8 17.64 1.28 -4.87
N GLN A 9 18.62 0.51 -5.33
CA GLN A 9 20.04 0.76 -5.02
C GLN A 9 20.75 1.76 -5.94
N LYS A 10 20.37 1.85 -7.22
CA LYS A 10 21.15 2.56 -8.23
C LYS A 10 21.07 4.09 -8.11
N ASP A 11 19.93 4.64 -7.70
CA ASP A 11 19.64 6.08 -7.78
C ASP A 11 18.94 6.67 -6.53
N ARG A 12 19.12 6.08 -5.34
CA ARG A 12 18.41 6.50 -4.11
C ARG A 12 19.36 6.81 -2.95
N SER A 13 18.95 7.73 -2.09
CA SER A 13 19.65 8.06 -0.84
C SER A 13 19.73 6.83 0.07
N ASP A 14 20.71 6.82 0.98
CA ASP A 14 20.89 5.71 1.92
C ASP A 14 19.66 5.55 2.85
N GLU A 15 18.97 6.64 3.16
CA GLU A 15 17.70 6.66 3.89
C GLU A 15 16.58 5.93 3.12
N ASP A 16 16.40 6.22 1.83
CA ASP A 16 15.39 5.57 0.99
C ASP A 16 15.68 4.08 0.80
N GLN A 17 16.96 3.73 0.70
CA GLN A 17 17.38 2.33 0.66
C GLN A 17 17.05 1.62 1.98
N HIS A 18 17.32 2.27 3.12
CA HIS A 18 16.98 1.73 4.42
C HIS A 18 15.47 1.56 4.61
N LEU A 19 14.67 2.54 4.20
CA LEU A 19 13.22 2.48 4.27
C LEU A 19 12.63 1.33 3.43
N ALA A 20 13.12 1.16 2.20
CA ALA A 20 12.59 0.19 1.26
C ALA A 20 13.08 -1.25 1.51
N LEU A 21 14.32 -1.42 1.98
CA LEU A 21 14.93 -2.75 2.17
C LEU A 21 14.91 -3.20 3.64
N GLY A 22 14.74 -2.26 4.58
CA GLY A 22 14.87 -2.51 6.02
C GLY A 22 16.31 -2.76 6.47
N ILE A 23 17.30 -2.49 5.60
CA ILE A 23 18.74 -2.64 5.85
C ILE A 23 19.49 -1.47 5.26
N THR A 24 20.61 -1.07 5.88
CA THR A 24 21.44 -0.01 5.30
C THR A 24 22.25 -0.51 4.11
N LYS A 25 22.77 0.42 3.31
CA LYS A 25 23.68 0.11 2.19
C LYS A 25 24.98 -0.55 2.66
N ALA A 26 25.47 -0.20 3.84
CA ALA A 26 26.65 -0.80 4.45
C ALA A 26 26.39 -2.27 4.84
N ASP A 27 25.23 -2.57 5.42
CA ASP A 27 24.83 -3.94 5.77
C ASP A 27 24.65 -4.80 4.53
N PHE A 28 24.11 -4.23 3.47
CA PHE A 28 23.97 -4.92 2.18
C PHE A 28 25.34 -5.22 1.55
N ARG A 29 26.24 -4.23 1.46
CA ARG A 29 27.58 -4.38 0.85
C ARG A 29 28.49 -5.33 1.61
N SER A 30 28.35 -5.39 2.93
CA SER A 30 29.12 -6.30 3.79
C SER A 30 28.60 -7.74 3.78
N GLY A 31 27.44 -8.00 3.15
CA GLY A 31 26.79 -9.30 3.15
C GLY A 31 26.23 -9.74 4.50
N LYS A 32 26.24 -8.84 5.51
CA LYS A 32 25.82 -9.12 6.89
C LYS A 32 24.39 -8.64 7.20
N GLY A 33 23.77 -7.89 6.30
CA GLY A 33 22.40 -7.40 6.45
C GLY A 33 21.34 -8.47 6.22
N THR A 34 20.44 -8.65 7.19
CA THR A 34 19.23 -9.45 7.01
C THR A 34 18.07 -8.52 6.67
N PHE A 35 17.43 -8.74 5.52
CA PHE A 35 16.23 -7.98 5.16
C PHE A 35 15.18 -8.04 6.27
N ALA A 36 14.47 -6.93 6.47
CA ALA A 36 13.40 -6.87 7.44
C ALA A 36 12.33 -7.95 7.18
N PRO A 37 11.70 -8.50 8.23
CA PRO A 37 10.63 -9.49 8.10
C PRO A 37 9.53 -9.00 7.13
N GLY A 38 9.12 -9.88 6.22
CA GLY A 38 8.09 -9.58 5.21
C GLY A 38 8.59 -8.91 3.93
N PHE A 39 9.83 -8.38 3.89
CA PHE A 39 10.39 -7.74 2.69
C PHE A 39 10.38 -8.68 1.47
N ARG A 40 10.89 -9.92 1.63
CA ARG A 40 10.98 -10.87 0.51
C ARG A 40 9.61 -11.19 -0.09
N THR A 41 8.63 -11.43 0.77
CA THR A 41 7.24 -11.73 0.37
C THR A 41 6.62 -10.55 -0.37
N MET A 42 6.78 -9.34 0.17
CA MET A 42 6.33 -8.11 -0.46
C MET A 42 7.00 -7.89 -1.83
N ALA A 43 8.33 -8.05 -1.90
CA ALA A 43 9.09 -7.83 -3.13
C ALA A 43 8.71 -8.81 -4.25
N VAL A 44 8.41 -10.07 -3.92
CA VAL A 44 7.88 -11.04 -4.89
C VAL A 44 6.53 -10.58 -5.44
N GLU A 45 5.64 -10.10 -4.58
CA GLU A 45 4.32 -9.65 -5.01
C GLU A 45 4.37 -8.36 -5.83
N ALA A 46 5.25 -7.42 -5.47
CA ALA A 46 5.52 -6.23 -6.26
C ALA A 46 6.06 -6.57 -7.67
N CYS A 47 6.91 -7.59 -7.80
CA CYS A 47 7.34 -8.10 -9.11
C CYS A 47 6.15 -8.65 -9.93
N ARG A 48 5.31 -9.46 -9.31
CA ARG A 48 4.11 -10.01 -9.98
C ARG A 48 3.14 -8.92 -10.41
N TRP A 49 3.02 -7.84 -9.63
CA TRP A 49 2.23 -6.68 -10.02
C TRP A 49 2.82 -5.96 -11.25
N CYS A 50 4.14 -5.72 -11.29
CA CYS A 50 4.80 -5.13 -12.45
C CYS A 50 4.54 -5.95 -13.72
N GLU A 51 4.66 -7.27 -13.63
CA GLU A 51 4.39 -8.19 -14.74
C GLU A 51 2.94 -8.13 -15.21
N ALA A 52 1.98 -8.10 -14.28
CA ALA A 52 0.55 -8.08 -14.61
C ALA A 52 0.05 -6.72 -15.14
N SER A 53 0.65 -5.61 -14.71
CA SER A 53 0.19 -4.25 -15.02
C SER A 53 1.01 -3.57 -16.13
N GLY A 54 2.16 -4.13 -16.52
CA GLY A 54 3.14 -3.45 -17.37
C GLY A 54 3.91 -2.33 -16.64
N ALA A 55 3.64 -2.10 -15.36
CA ALA A 55 4.36 -1.11 -14.57
C ALA A 55 5.84 -1.48 -14.45
N ASN A 56 6.71 -0.47 -14.50
CA ASN A 56 8.13 -0.68 -14.36
C ASN A 56 8.54 -0.77 -12.88
N ARG A 57 9.74 -1.31 -12.66
CA ARG A 57 10.26 -1.58 -11.31
C ARG A 57 10.59 -0.31 -10.52
N ARG A 58 10.86 0.81 -11.21
CA ARG A 58 11.08 2.12 -10.58
C ARG A 58 9.78 2.65 -9.97
N GLN A 59 8.63 2.41 -10.62
CA GLN A 59 7.31 2.72 -10.06
C GLN A 59 7.03 1.91 -8.79
N ALA A 60 7.30 0.61 -8.79
CA ALA A 60 7.17 -0.22 -7.59
C ALA A 60 8.05 0.30 -6.44
N ALA A 61 9.31 0.63 -6.72
CA ALA A 61 10.23 1.18 -5.73
C ALA A 61 9.74 2.51 -5.14
N ASN A 62 9.20 3.42 -5.97
CA ASN A 62 8.60 4.67 -5.51
C ASN A 62 7.43 4.42 -4.55
N ILE A 63 6.51 3.50 -4.90
CA ILE A 63 5.37 3.14 -4.06
C ILE A 63 5.85 2.60 -2.70
N ILE A 64 6.86 1.72 -2.72
CA ILE A 64 7.42 1.14 -1.49
C ILE A 64 8.02 2.24 -0.60
N ILE A 65 8.87 3.10 -1.15
CA ILE A 65 9.51 4.19 -0.38
C ILE A 65 8.46 5.11 0.21
N ASP A 66 7.51 5.57 -0.60
CA ASP A 66 6.49 6.53 -0.17
C ASP A 66 5.57 5.94 0.91
N ALA A 67 5.20 4.66 0.77
CA ALA A 67 4.43 3.94 1.78
C ALA A 67 5.22 3.73 3.08
N ARG A 68 6.52 3.39 2.99
CA ARG A 68 7.39 3.21 4.15
C ARG A 68 7.63 4.52 4.88
N ARG A 69 7.77 5.65 4.18
CA ARG A 69 7.82 7.00 4.78
C ARG A 69 6.54 7.32 5.55
N ARG A 70 5.38 6.86 5.07
CA ARG A 70 4.08 6.99 5.76
C ARG A 70 3.89 5.97 6.89
N GLY A 71 4.89 5.17 7.22
CA GLY A 71 4.86 4.20 8.32
C GLY A 71 4.20 2.85 8.00
N LEU A 72 3.85 2.57 6.73
CA LEU A 72 3.24 1.29 6.37
C LEU A 72 4.22 0.12 6.51
N SER A 73 3.73 -1.03 6.97
CA SER A 73 4.55 -2.23 7.13
C SER A 73 4.72 -3.00 5.82
N PHE A 74 5.69 -3.92 5.75
CA PHE A 74 5.83 -4.81 4.59
C PHE A 74 4.60 -5.73 4.35
N PRO A 75 3.93 -6.27 5.39
CA PRO A 75 2.64 -6.92 5.22
C PRO A 75 1.57 -6.04 4.54
N ASP A 76 1.48 -4.75 4.91
CA ASP A 76 0.52 -3.82 4.28
C ASP A 76 0.84 -3.60 2.80
N LEU A 77 2.12 -3.42 2.49
CA LEU A 77 2.62 -3.31 1.12
C LEU A 77 2.37 -4.57 0.30
N TYR A 78 2.55 -5.76 0.88
CA TYR A 78 2.20 -7.03 0.23
C TYR A 78 0.71 -7.07 -0.11
N ALA A 79 -0.16 -6.75 0.86
CA ALA A 79 -1.60 -6.70 0.63
C ALA A 79 -1.97 -5.68 -0.45
N HIS A 80 -1.28 -4.53 -0.47
CA HIS A 80 -1.47 -3.49 -1.48
C HIS A 80 -1.10 -3.97 -2.89
N PHE A 81 0.11 -4.50 -3.11
CA PHE A 81 0.52 -5.01 -4.42
C PHE A 81 -0.32 -6.20 -4.88
N ARG A 82 -0.74 -7.07 -3.95
CA ARG A 82 -1.67 -8.17 -4.26
C ARG A 82 -3.01 -7.66 -4.75
N ARG A 83 -3.58 -6.65 -4.09
CA ARG A 83 -4.82 -5.97 -4.53
C ARG A 83 -4.65 -5.38 -5.93
N LEU A 84 -3.61 -4.57 -6.14
CA LEU A 84 -3.34 -3.95 -7.44
C LEU A 84 -3.17 -4.99 -8.55
N ARG A 85 -2.49 -6.10 -8.28
CA ARG A 85 -2.29 -7.20 -9.25
C ARG A 85 -3.60 -7.91 -9.60
N LEU A 86 -4.48 -8.11 -8.62
CA LEU A 86 -5.78 -8.74 -8.82
C LEU A 86 -6.82 -7.82 -9.46
N GLY A 87 -6.41 -6.63 -9.93
CA GLY A 87 -7.30 -5.70 -10.62
C GLY A 87 -8.05 -4.75 -9.70
N ASP A 88 -7.75 -4.74 -8.40
CA ASP A 88 -8.25 -3.73 -7.46
C ASP A 88 -7.49 -2.42 -7.70
N ARG A 89 -7.89 -1.72 -8.76
CA ARG A 89 -7.31 -0.42 -9.17
C ARG A 89 -7.80 0.62 -8.16
N LYS A 90 -6.88 1.28 -7.44
CA LYS A 90 -7.21 2.48 -6.65
C LYS A 90 -8.02 3.44 -7.54
N GLY A 91 -9.25 3.75 -7.11
CA GLY A 91 -10.20 4.59 -7.84
C GLY A 91 -11.37 3.84 -8.50
N SER A 92 -11.43 2.49 -8.44
CA SER A 92 -12.68 1.82 -8.81
C SER A 92 -13.76 2.17 -7.79
N LYS A 93 -14.92 2.59 -8.30
CA LYS A 93 -16.12 2.84 -7.51
C LYS A 93 -16.42 1.65 -6.61
N GLU A 94 -16.21 0.43 -7.12
CA GLU A 94 -16.42 -0.82 -6.40
C GLU A 94 -15.51 -0.96 -5.16
N GLY A 95 -14.22 -0.62 -5.26
CA GLY A 95 -13.28 -0.70 -4.13
C GLY A 95 -13.59 0.31 -3.04
N PHE A 96 -14.03 1.52 -3.42
CA PHE A 96 -14.49 2.54 -2.49
C PHE A 96 -15.79 2.14 -1.79
N LEU A 97 -16.77 1.64 -2.54
CA LEU A 97 -18.05 1.16 -1.99
C LEU A 97 -17.84 0.00 -1.01
N LEU A 98 -16.97 -0.95 -1.33
CA LEU A 98 -16.63 -2.06 -0.43
C LEU A 98 -15.95 -1.60 0.86
N ALA A 99 -15.10 -0.57 0.80
CA ALA A 99 -14.45 0.00 1.97
C ALA A 99 -15.47 0.74 2.87
N ILE A 100 -16.38 1.51 2.27
CA ILE A 100 -17.50 2.13 2.98
C ILE A 100 -18.37 1.06 3.64
N GLU A 101 -18.77 0.04 2.90
CA GLU A 101 -19.66 -1.01 3.40
C GLU A 101 -19.04 -1.75 4.60
N ARG A 102 -17.75 -2.09 4.54
CA ARG A 102 -17.03 -2.68 5.68
C ARG A 102 -17.03 -1.77 6.90
N THR A 103 -16.78 -0.48 6.69
CA THR A 103 -16.71 0.51 7.77
C THR A 103 -18.07 0.70 8.43
N VAL A 104 -19.15 0.78 7.64
CA VAL A 104 -20.53 0.85 8.13
C VAL A 104 -20.88 -0.43 8.91
N ASN A 105 -20.56 -1.61 8.38
CA ASN A 105 -20.84 -2.87 9.06
C ASN A 105 -20.10 -2.99 10.41
N ASP A 106 -18.83 -2.59 10.46
CA ASP A 106 -18.06 -2.61 11.71
C ASP A 106 -18.57 -1.58 12.72
N HIS A 107 -19.03 -0.42 12.26
CA HIS A 107 -19.67 0.57 13.13
C HIS A 107 -21.00 0.05 13.69
N LEU A 108 -21.88 -0.52 12.86
CA LEU A 108 -23.16 -1.09 13.30
C LEU A 108 -22.98 -2.25 14.29
N ARG A 109 -21.90 -3.04 14.14
CA ARG A 109 -21.54 -4.09 15.12
C ARG A 109 -21.10 -3.52 16.45
N ARG A 110 -20.38 -2.40 16.46
CA ARG A 110 -19.86 -1.77 17.69
C ARG A 110 -20.90 -0.88 18.37
N PHE A 111 -21.82 -0.31 17.60
CA PHE A 111 -22.82 0.64 18.03
C PHE A 111 -24.19 0.20 17.50
N SER A 112 -24.80 -0.77 18.19
CA SER A 112 -26.07 -1.39 17.79
C SER A 112 -27.28 -0.45 17.85
N GLY A 113 -27.12 0.77 18.37
CA GLY A 113 -28.16 1.80 18.43
C GLY A 113 -28.22 2.74 17.23
N THR A 114 -27.23 2.69 16.33
CA THR A 114 -27.23 3.50 15.12
C THR A 114 -27.80 2.66 13.98
N ASP A 115 -28.85 3.14 13.31
CA ASP A 115 -29.35 2.45 12.13
C ASP A 115 -28.47 2.75 10.90
N ARG A 116 -28.51 1.83 9.93
CA ARG A 116 -27.72 1.94 8.69
C ARG A 116 -28.08 3.20 7.90
N ALA A 117 -29.34 3.63 7.94
CA ALA A 117 -29.83 4.77 7.17
C ALA A 117 -29.17 6.07 7.64
N THR A 118 -29.05 6.25 8.95
CA THR A 118 -28.40 7.40 9.61
C THR A 118 -26.92 7.50 9.23
N LEU A 119 -26.18 6.38 9.32
CA LEU A 119 -24.77 6.31 8.91
C LEU A 119 -24.56 6.60 7.42
N THR A 120 -25.44 6.06 6.58
CA THR A 120 -25.36 6.26 5.13
C THR A 120 -25.69 7.71 4.76
N GLY A 121 -26.59 8.36 5.51
CA GLY A 121 -26.90 9.78 5.40
C GLY A 121 -25.68 10.67 5.66
N TYR A 122 -25.00 10.48 6.79
CA TYR A 122 -23.79 11.24 7.13
C TYR A 122 -22.66 11.05 6.12
N LEU A 123 -22.47 9.83 5.62
CA LEU A 123 -21.47 9.55 4.61
C LEU A 123 -21.78 10.25 3.28
N ARG A 124 -23.05 10.34 2.90
CA ARG A 124 -23.47 11.05 1.69
C ARG A 124 -23.23 12.56 1.84
N GLU A 125 -23.65 13.15 2.94
CA GLU A 125 -23.43 14.58 3.22
C GLU A 125 -21.94 14.95 3.21
N TYR A 126 -21.09 14.08 3.76
CA TYR A 126 -19.64 14.31 3.78
C TYR A 126 -19.01 14.24 2.37
N VAL A 127 -19.46 13.31 1.52
CA VAL A 127 -19.00 13.23 0.12
C VAL A 127 -19.47 14.44 -0.67
N GLU A 128 -20.73 14.85 -0.52
CA GLU A 128 -21.26 16.06 -1.16
C GLU A 128 -20.54 17.34 -0.71
N ALA A 129 -20.12 17.41 0.56
CA ALA A 129 -19.30 18.51 1.07
C ALA A 129 -17.91 18.55 0.44
N LEU A 130 -17.26 17.38 0.25
CA LEU A 130 -15.96 17.27 -0.41
C LEU A 130 -16.00 17.63 -1.91
N GLU A 131 -17.14 17.42 -2.58
CA GLU A 131 -17.32 17.79 -3.99
C GLU A 131 -17.54 19.30 -4.19
N ARG A 132 -17.89 20.04 -3.12
CA ARG A 132 -18.17 21.48 -3.17
C ARG A 132 -16.94 22.37 -2.93
N ASP A 133 -15.84 21.82 -2.45
CA ASP A 133 -14.61 22.57 -2.13
C ASP A 133 -13.41 21.93 -2.86
N PRO A 134 -13.04 22.42 -4.07
CA PRO A 134 -12.01 21.81 -4.93
C PRO A 134 -10.56 22.06 -4.47
#